data_AF-A0A6L8RRX9-F1
#
_entry.id   AF-A0A6L8RRX9-F1
#
_cell.length_a   1.000
_cell.length_b   1.000
_cell.length_c   1.000
_cell.angle_alpha   90.00
_cell.angle_beta   90.00
_cell.angle_gamma   90.00
#
_symmetry.space_group_name_H-M   'P 1'
#
loop_
_entity.id
_entity.type
_entity.pdbx_description
1 polymer ?
#
loop_
_entity_poly.entity_id
_entity_poly.type
_entity_poly.pdbx_seq_one_letter_code
_entity_poly.pdbx_strand_id
1 'polypeptide(L)'
;MPIVKPISGHTGCAGIERYLTKGGRALAVDLVNLDWSPEHPCGFRGWADEMDFTRIAFGNHTPWKGRPARTYKHYIVSPDPTDEISLESLRELTQAWVGENFPGFQVAIVYHDDNENGVMHAHVVVNNTNLDTGSRLQDPAPKELMRSIQRLAEERGLSFFSEDRQAGSPSRFPSRRGRPGESVHFRRAEKELLEKGGYSWVADIRNRVLIARRAARDEADFLGILDEIGIEVSDAAVRNGAADWVYGLSGEGARRIRGENLGTSFGQRAVRQELALRSAPRKADVVREIARNAVKVGSLQDLNALADALDAFSREGIRSIADCEARIAAMEAGGDYESMERLAEYRDYAEEKGILPQHSARKRRRVAPDDEHAMTKRGPRGGAPRQHPPSQGGRNRDERGR
;
A
#
# COMPACT_ATOMS: atom_id res chain seq x y z
N MET A 1 17.65 -1.22 -9.70
CA MET A 1 18.78 -0.45 -9.18
C MET A 1 18.81 -0.63 -7.67
N PRO A 2 19.98 -0.74 -7.02
CA PRO A 2 20.08 -1.02 -5.60
C PRO A 2 19.49 0.10 -4.74
N ILE A 3 18.38 -0.16 -4.06
CA ILE A 3 17.69 0.81 -3.20
C ILE A 3 17.82 0.36 -1.75
N VAL A 4 18.12 1.33 -0.86
CA VAL A 4 18.06 1.16 0.60
C VAL A 4 16.83 1.87 1.15
N LYS A 5 15.95 1.15 1.86
CA LYS A 5 14.75 1.72 2.47
C LYS A 5 14.75 1.61 4.01
N PRO A 6 14.80 2.72 4.76
CA PRO A 6 14.80 2.70 6.23
C PRO A 6 13.40 2.62 6.87
N ILE A 7 13.28 1.85 7.95
CA ILE A 7 12.08 1.63 8.77
C ILE A 7 12.50 1.66 10.25
N SER A 8 11.79 2.41 11.11
CA SER A 8 12.11 2.46 12.56
C SER A 8 11.21 1.50 13.34
N GLY A 9 11.82 0.66 14.18
CA GLY A 9 11.13 -0.18 15.15
C GLY A 9 10.99 0.49 16.51
N HIS A 10 9.88 0.26 17.20
CA HIS A 10 9.60 0.81 18.54
C HIS A 10 9.26 -0.26 19.59
N THR A 11 9.33 -1.54 19.20
CA THR A 11 9.07 -2.71 20.03
C THR A 11 10.32 -3.60 20.10
N GLY A 12 10.33 -4.63 20.96
CA GLY A 12 11.42 -5.62 20.96
C GLY A 12 11.62 -6.28 19.59
N CYS A 13 12.82 -6.80 19.35
CA CYS A 13 13.21 -7.37 18.06
C CYS A 13 12.49 -8.71 17.74
N ALA A 14 11.89 -9.37 18.74
CA ALA A 14 11.23 -10.67 18.53
C ALA A 14 10.10 -10.64 17.49
N GLY A 15 9.43 -9.50 17.33
CA GLY A 15 8.39 -9.32 16.31
C GLY A 15 8.95 -9.35 14.89
N ILE A 16 10.05 -8.64 14.66
CA ILE A 16 10.68 -8.54 13.34
C ILE A 16 11.38 -9.86 12.97
N GLU A 17 12.06 -10.52 13.91
CA GLU A 17 12.67 -11.83 13.67
C GLU A 17 11.64 -12.88 13.23
N ARG A 18 10.52 -12.99 13.96
CA ARG A 18 9.44 -13.91 13.58
C ARG A 18 8.83 -13.57 12.23
N TYR A 19 8.71 -12.28 11.90
CA TYR A 19 8.20 -11.86 10.60
C TYR A 19 9.15 -12.29 9.47
N LEU A 20 10.44 -12.01 9.63
CA LEU A 20 11.46 -12.30 8.61
C LEU A 20 11.73 -13.79 8.42
N THR A 21 11.44 -14.63 9.42
CA THR A 21 11.67 -16.09 9.34
C THR A 21 10.40 -16.90 9.11
N LYS A 22 9.23 -16.24 9.06
CA LYS A 22 7.92 -16.90 8.98
C LYS A 22 7.83 -17.87 7.80
N GLY A 23 7.45 -19.11 8.07
CA GLY A 23 7.18 -20.10 7.03
C GLY A 23 8.42 -20.54 6.24
N GLY A 24 9.62 -20.34 6.77
CA GLY A 24 10.86 -20.73 6.10
C GLY A 24 11.29 -19.81 4.95
N ARG A 25 10.71 -18.61 4.84
CA ARG A 25 11.03 -17.61 3.80
C ARG A 25 12.47 -17.06 3.87
N ALA A 26 13.16 -17.27 4.98
CA ALA A 26 14.55 -16.84 5.15
C ALA A 26 15.49 -17.80 4.41
N LEU A 27 16.07 -17.34 3.30
CA LEU A 27 17.04 -18.10 2.50
C LEU A 27 18.36 -18.28 3.24
N ALA A 28 18.79 -17.22 3.94
CA ALA A 28 19.98 -17.20 4.77
C ALA A 28 19.84 -16.12 5.84
N VAL A 29 20.67 -16.21 6.88
CA VAL A 29 20.83 -15.19 7.91
C VAL A 29 22.32 -14.95 8.13
N ASP A 30 22.73 -13.69 8.06
CA ASP A 30 24.08 -13.24 8.46
C ASP A 30 23.98 -12.35 9.69
N LEU A 31 24.89 -12.55 10.63
CA LEU A 31 24.92 -11.88 11.92
C LEU A 31 26.22 -11.09 12.06
N VAL A 32 26.11 -9.80 12.36
CA VAL A 32 27.24 -8.89 12.56
C VAL A 32 27.19 -8.37 13.99
N ASN A 33 28.31 -8.53 14.72
CA ASN A 33 28.43 -8.20 16.14
C ASN A 33 27.38 -8.89 17.04
N LEU A 34 26.88 -10.05 16.61
CA LEU A 34 25.99 -10.91 17.38
C LEU A 34 26.65 -12.28 17.48
N ASP A 35 26.57 -12.90 18.64
CA ASP A 35 27.13 -14.23 18.92
C ASP A 35 26.05 -15.29 19.16
N TRP A 36 24.80 -14.96 18.87
CA TRP A 36 23.68 -15.88 18.97
C TRP A 36 23.98 -17.22 18.30
N SER A 37 23.80 -18.26 19.11
CA SER A 37 23.78 -19.67 18.71
C SER A 37 22.79 -20.41 19.61
N PRO A 38 22.25 -21.56 19.19
CA PRO A 38 21.38 -22.38 20.04
C PRO A 38 22.03 -22.78 21.36
N GLU A 39 23.36 -22.93 21.38
CA GLU A 39 24.16 -23.30 22.56
C GLU A 39 24.66 -22.08 23.35
N HIS A 40 24.24 -20.87 22.99
CA HIS A 40 24.74 -19.65 23.62
C HIS A 40 24.51 -19.67 25.14
N PRO A 41 25.52 -19.38 26.01
CA PRO A 41 25.40 -19.53 27.46
C PRO A 41 24.28 -18.72 28.11
N CYS A 42 23.87 -17.60 27.50
CA CYS A 42 22.76 -16.78 27.99
C CYS A 42 21.37 -17.35 27.65
N GLY A 43 21.28 -18.44 26.86
CA GLY A 43 20.02 -19.09 26.52
C GLY A 43 19.10 -18.29 25.60
N PHE A 44 19.67 -17.48 24.69
CA PHE A 44 18.91 -16.69 23.72
C PHE A 44 18.15 -17.57 22.73
N ARG A 45 16.86 -17.32 22.50
CA ARG A 45 16.07 -18.13 21.55
C ARG A 45 16.31 -17.76 20.08
N GLY A 46 16.89 -16.59 19.85
CA GLY A 46 17.11 -16.00 18.54
C GLY A 46 18.04 -14.79 18.64
N TRP A 47 18.50 -14.28 17.50
CA TRP A 47 19.33 -13.06 17.46
C TRP A 47 18.57 -11.84 17.98
N ALA A 48 17.24 -11.86 17.93
CA ALA A 48 16.42 -10.78 18.48
C ALA A 48 16.50 -10.70 20.02
N ASP A 49 16.56 -11.85 20.69
CA ASP A 49 16.67 -11.89 22.16
C ASP A 49 18.00 -11.29 22.61
N GLU A 50 19.10 -11.58 21.89
CA GLU A 50 20.41 -10.97 22.14
C GLU A 50 20.39 -9.45 21.89
N MET A 51 19.82 -9.00 20.77
CA MET A 51 19.66 -7.56 20.50
C MET A 51 18.86 -6.85 21.60
N ASP A 52 17.77 -7.47 22.05
CA ASP A 52 16.94 -6.93 23.12
C ASP A 52 17.70 -6.90 24.44
N PHE A 53 18.44 -7.97 24.78
CA PHE A 53 19.29 -8.03 25.95
C PHE A 53 20.33 -6.91 25.96
N THR A 54 21.11 -6.76 24.91
CA THR A 54 22.13 -5.70 24.78
C THR A 54 21.47 -4.33 24.90
N ARG A 55 20.38 -4.07 24.19
CA ARG A 55 19.69 -2.77 24.26
C ARG A 55 19.12 -2.48 25.65
N ILE A 56 18.67 -3.50 26.38
CA ILE A 56 18.20 -3.37 27.75
C ILE A 56 19.37 -3.04 28.68
N ALA A 57 20.49 -3.76 28.57
CA ALA A 57 21.69 -3.57 29.39
C ALA A 57 22.24 -2.14 29.31
N PHE A 58 22.20 -1.52 28.12
CA PHE A 58 22.61 -0.12 27.92
C PHE A 58 21.51 0.91 28.22
N GLY A 59 20.33 0.48 28.69
CA GLY A 59 19.20 1.37 29.00
C GLY A 59 18.53 2.00 27.77
N ASN A 60 18.92 1.60 26.56
CA ASN A 60 18.46 2.19 25.30
C ASN A 60 17.05 1.75 24.87
N HIS A 61 16.40 0.89 25.65
CA HIS A 61 14.99 0.53 25.52
C HIS A 61 14.05 1.57 26.16
N THR A 62 14.58 2.44 27.03
CA THR A 62 13.76 3.40 27.78
C THR A 62 13.29 4.57 26.90
N PRO A 63 12.06 5.08 27.09
CA PRO A 63 11.61 6.30 26.43
C PRO A 63 12.54 7.50 26.68
N TRP A 64 12.69 8.37 25.69
CA TRP A 64 13.50 9.58 25.82
C TRP A 64 12.66 10.82 25.52
N LYS A 65 12.67 11.81 26.42
CA LYS A 65 11.86 13.04 26.33
C LYS A 65 10.38 12.78 26.02
N GLY A 66 9.80 11.76 26.67
CA GLY A 66 8.39 11.38 26.50
C GLY A 66 8.07 10.69 25.16
N ARG A 67 9.08 10.33 24.37
CA ARG A 67 8.90 9.55 23.13
C ARG A 67 9.32 8.10 23.34
N PRO A 68 8.57 7.13 22.79
CA PRO A 68 8.99 5.73 22.78
C PRO A 68 10.42 5.59 22.23
N ALA A 69 11.20 4.68 22.82
CA ALA A 69 12.51 4.38 22.28
C ALA A 69 12.37 3.83 20.86
N ARG A 70 13.23 4.29 19.94
CA ARG A 70 13.55 3.45 18.78
C ARG A 70 14.37 2.27 19.31
N THR A 71 13.96 1.07 18.96
CA THR A 71 14.57 -0.17 19.44
C THR A 71 15.52 -0.78 18.42
N TYR A 72 15.19 -0.64 17.14
CA TYR A 72 16.02 -1.03 16.00
C TYR A 72 15.68 -0.16 14.79
N LYS A 73 16.54 -0.22 13.77
CA LYS A 73 16.26 0.32 12.44
C LYS A 73 16.40 -0.78 11.41
N HIS A 74 15.37 -0.99 10.63
CA HIS A 74 15.28 -2.02 9.60
C HIS A 74 15.47 -1.37 8.23
N TYR A 75 16.41 -1.88 7.45
CA TYR A 75 16.65 -1.46 6.08
C TYR A 75 16.33 -2.60 5.12
N ILE A 76 15.79 -2.27 3.95
CA ILE A 76 15.63 -3.23 2.86
C ILE A 76 16.64 -2.85 1.77
N VAL A 77 17.51 -3.78 1.39
CA VAL A 77 18.46 -3.67 0.29
C VAL A 77 17.90 -4.48 -0.87
N SER A 78 17.49 -3.80 -1.94
CA SER A 78 16.91 -4.42 -3.14
C SER A 78 17.75 -4.07 -4.36
N PRO A 79 18.56 -5.00 -4.89
CA PRO A 79 19.32 -4.86 -6.15
C PRO A 79 18.42 -4.60 -7.37
N ASP A 80 19.03 -4.35 -8.54
CA ASP A 80 18.26 -4.34 -9.78
C ASP A 80 17.74 -5.75 -10.13
N PRO A 81 16.44 -5.93 -10.37
CA PRO A 81 15.90 -7.18 -10.89
C PRO A 81 16.60 -7.67 -12.17
N THR A 82 17.09 -6.76 -13.03
CA THR A 82 17.78 -7.14 -14.28
C THR A 82 19.19 -7.65 -14.06
N ASP A 83 19.77 -7.45 -12.88
CA ASP A 83 21.13 -7.91 -12.56
C ASP A 83 21.18 -9.40 -12.20
N GLU A 84 20.02 -10.07 -12.02
CA GLU A 84 19.91 -11.50 -11.69
C GLU A 84 20.90 -11.96 -10.61
N ILE A 85 21.06 -11.14 -9.57
CA ILE A 85 22.08 -11.33 -8.56
C ILE A 85 21.94 -12.68 -7.85
N SER A 86 23.08 -13.34 -7.54
CA SER A 86 23.11 -14.59 -6.77
C SER A 86 23.05 -14.33 -5.26
N LEU A 87 22.63 -15.32 -4.46
CA LEU A 87 22.48 -15.15 -3.00
C LEU A 87 23.82 -14.81 -2.36
N GLU A 88 24.89 -15.45 -2.84
CA GLU A 88 26.26 -15.18 -2.43
C GLU A 88 26.65 -13.73 -2.72
N SER A 89 26.41 -13.25 -3.95
CA SER A 89 26.73 -11.87 -4.34
C SER A 89 25.90 -10.82 -3.57
N LEU A 90 24.62 -11.11 -3.28
CA LEU A 90 23.79 -10.25 -2.44
C LEU A 90 24.28 -10.24 -0.98
N ARG A 91 24.73 -11.40 -0.46
CA ARG A 91 25.34 -11.49 0.87
C ARG A 91 26.58 -10.61 0.96
N GLU A 92 27.50 -10.74 0.01
CA GLU A 92 28.71 -9.92 -0.07
C GLU A 92 28.41 -8.43 -0.16
N LEU A 93 27.51 -8.02 -1.06
CA LEU A 93 27.12 -6.61 -1.22
C LEU A 93 26.52 -6.06 0.08
N THR A 94 25.60 -6.80 0.70
CA THR A 94 24.89 -6.33 1.90
C THR A 94 25.81 -6.29 3.12
N GLN A 95 26.67 -7.30 3.30
CA GLN A 95 27.65 -7.31 4.40
C GLN A 95 28.67 -6.19 4.26
N ALA A 96 29.17 -5.92 3.03
CA ALA A 96 30.05 -4.77 2.79
C ALA A 96 29.36 -3.43 3.12
N TRP A 97 28.10 -3.28 2.71
CA TRP A 97 27.32 -2.09 3.02
C TRP A 97 27.06 -1.93 4.53
N VAL A 98 26.80 -3.02 5.23
CA VAL A 98 26.65 -3.02 6.70
C VAL A 98 27.97 -2.67 7.39
N GLY A 99 29.10 -3.23 6.94
CA GLY A 99 30.42 -2.94 7.48
C GLY A 99 30.82 -1.47 7.34
N GLU A 100 30.45 -0.82 6.23
CA GLU A 100 30.72 0.61 6.01
C GLU A 100 29.83 1.51 6.87
N ASN A 101 28.55 1.18 7.00
CA ASN A 101 27.56 2.10 7.58
C ASN A 101 27.23 1.84 9.06
N PHE A 102 27.47 0.62 9.56
CA PHE A 102 27.07 0.19 10.91
C PHE A 102 28.14 -0.66 11.65
N PRO A 103 29.45 -0.35 11.58
CA PRO A 103 30.51 -1.22 12.10
C PRO A 103 30.41 -1.51 13.60
N GLY A 104 29.93 -0.55 14.40
CA GLY A 104 29.79 -0.67 15.85
C GLY A 104 28.39 -1.09 16.33
N PHE A 105 27.53 -1.64 15.48
CA PHE A 105 26.17 -2.03 15.85
C PHE A 105 25.96 -3.53 15.69
N GLN A 106 25.06 -4.09 16.50
CA GLN A 106 24.52 -5.43 16.25
C GLN A 106 23.59 -5.39 15.06
N VAL A 107 23.82 -6.24 14.06
CA VAL A 107 23.02 -6.28 12.83
C VAL A 107 22.68 -7.72 12.46
N ALA A 108 21.39 -7.97 12.20
CA ALA A 108 20.93 -9.23 11.60
C ALA A 108 20.50 -8.95 10.16
N ILE A 109 21.02 -9.71 9.22
CA ILE A 109 20.70 -9.62 7.79
C ILE A 109 19.95 -10.89 7.40
N VAL A 110 18.73 -10.75 6.90
CA VAL A 110 17.90 -11.87 6.46
C VAL A 110 17.59 -11.72 4.98
N TYR A 111 17.87 -12.76 4.20
CA TYR A 111 17.74 -12.74 2.74
C TYR A 111 16.47 -13.45 2.30
N HIS A 112 15.70 -12.80 1.42
CA HIS A 112 14.44 -13.31 0.86
C HIS A 112 14.47 -13.20 -0.67
N ASP A 113 13.72 -14.06 -1.34
CA ASP A 113 13.35 -13.97 -2.76
C ASP A 113 11.82 -13.94 -2.93
N ASP A 114 11.08 -13.82 -1.84
CA ASP A 114 9.66 -14.14 -1.78
C ASP A 114 8.71 -13.02 -2.25
N ASN A 115 9.18 -12.20 -3.20
CA ASN A 115 8.32 -11.34 -3.99
C ASN A 115 7.87 -12.05 -5.28
N GLU A 116 6.87 -11.50 -5.95
CA GLU A 116 6.23 -12.10 -7.13
C GLU A 116 7.19 -12.41 -8.29
N ASN A 117 8.31 -11.69 -8.38
CA ASN A 117 9.32 -11.85 -9.42
C ASN A 117 10.53 -12.70 -8.97
N GLY A 118 10.52 -13.27 -7.77
CA GLY A 118 11.66 -14.01 -7.24
C GLY A 118 12.89 -13.13 -6.98
N VAL A 119 12.72 -11.81 -6.93
CA VAL A 119 13.85 -10.87 -6.85
C VAL A 119 14.45 -10.93 -5.46
N MET A 120 15.74 -11.22 -5.42
CA MET A 120 16.40 -11.36 -4.14
C MET A 120 16.62 -10.02 -3.47
N HIS A 121 16.38 -9.96 -2.17
CA HIS A 121 16.51 -8.76 -1.37
C HIS A 121 16.94 -9.11 0.06
N ALA A 122 17.56 -8.15 0.74
CA ALA A 122 18.06 -8.34 2.09
C ALA A 122 17.37 -7.39 3.07
N HIS A 123 16.91 -7.95 4.19
CA HIS A 123 16.39 -7.23 5.34
C HIS A 123 17.51 -7.06 6.38
N VAL A 124 17.98 -5.84 6.56
CA VAL A 124 19.06 -5.48 7.49
C VAL A 124 18.47 -4.84 8.74
N VAL A 125 18.47 -5.55 9.88
CA VAL A 125 17.97 -5.06 11.16
C VAL A 125 19.14 -4.61 12.03
N VAL A 126 19.29 -3.30 12.23
CA VAL A 126 20.33 -2.67 13.04
C VAL A 126 19.79 -2.36 14.44
N ASN A 127 20.41 -2.91 15.48
CA ASN A 127 20.03 -2.61 16.87
C ASN A 127 20.29 -1.13 17.19
N ASN A 128 19.49 -0.54 18.08
CA ASN A 128 19.61 0.88 18.39
C ASN A 128 20.84 1.23 19.26
N THR A 129 21.59 0.26 19.76
CA THR A 129 22.76 0.49 20.63
C THR A 129 24.06 0.37 19.84
N ASN A 130 24.87 1.42 19.85
CA ASN A 130 26.25 1.36 19.41
C ASN A 130 27.09 0.72 20.53
N LEU A 131 27.82 -0.35 20.20
CA LEU A 131 28.58 -1.16 21.16
C LEU A 131 29.82 -0.43 21.70
N ASP A 132 30.44 0.44 20.90
CA ASP A 132 31.65 1.16 21.31
C ASP A 132 31.32 2.30 22.29
N THR A 133 30.23 3.03 22.02
CA THR A 133 29.88 4.26 22.74
C THR A 133 28.73 4.08 23.72
N GLY A 134 28.01 2.95 23.67
CA GLY A 134 26.75 2.72 24.37
C GLY A 134 25.60 3.63 23.93
N SER A 135 25.84 4.52 22.97
CA SER A 135 24.88 5.55 22.56
C SER A 135 23.81 4.99 21.62
N ARG A 136 22.71 5.73 21.52
CA ARG A 136 21.63 5.40 20.58
C ARG A 136 22.06 5.69 19.15
N LEU A 137 21.69 4.81 18.22
CA LEU A 137 21.84 4.99 16.78
C LEU A 137 21.31 6.38 16.40
N GLN A 138 22.17 7.21 15.83
CA GLN A 138 21.75 8.45 15.18
C GLN A 138 21.31 8.11 13.76
N ASP A 139 20.26 8.77 13.27
CA ASP A 139 19.77 8.47 11.92
C ASP A 139 20.85 8.83 10.89
N PRO A 140 21.41 7.84 10.16
CA PRO A 140 22.38 8.13 9.12
C PRO A 140 21.69 8.91 8.01
N ALA A 141 22.41 9.83 7.37
CA ALA A 141 21.89 10.61 6.26
C ALA A 141 21.44 9.66 5.12
N PRO A 142 20.14 9.63 4.75
CA PRO A 142 19.63 8.65 3.78
C PRO A 142 20.33 8.72 2.41
N LYS A 143 20.80 9.92 2.02
CA LYS A 143 21.57 10.11 0.78
C LYS A 143 22.93 9.42 0.83
N GLU A 144 23.61 9.41 1.97
CA GLU A 144 24.91 8.76 2.14
C GLU A 144 24.77 7.23 2.15
N LEU A 145 23.71 6.72 2.79
CA LEU A 145 23.34 5.31 2.72
C LEU A 145 23.05 4.84 1.29
N MET A 146 22.35 5.68 0.50
CA MET A 146 22.05 5.39 -0.89
C MET A 146 23.31 5.51 -1.77
N ARG A 147 24.15 6.52 -1.55
CA ARG A 147 25.42 6.69 -2.28
C ARG A 147 26.36 5.51 -2.04
N SER A 148 26.49 5.04 -0.80
CA SER A 148 27.36 3.91 -0.47
C SER A 148 26.87 2.61 -1.13
N ILE A 149 25.58 2.27 -1.08
CA ILE A 149 25.09 1.04 -1.73
C ILE A 149 25.25 1.10 -3.25
N GLN A 150 25.05 2.27 -3.87
CA GLN A 150 25.22 2.47 -5.31
C GLN A 150 26.68 2.32 -5.73
N ARG A 151 27.61 2.93 -4.99
CA ARG A 151 29.05 2.77 -5.21
C ARG A 151 29.50 1.31 -5.03
N LEU A 152 29.05 0.65 -3.96
CA LEU A 152 29.39 -0.76 -3.70
C LEU A 152 28.85 -1.71 -4.76
N ALA A 153 27.69 -1.38 -5.35
CA ALA A 153 27.12 -2.11 -6.47
C ALA A 153 27.92 -1.89 -7.76
N GLU A 154 28.30 -0.65 -8.08
CA GLU A 154 29.16 -0.31 -9.20
C GLU A 154 30.52 -1.05 -9.13
N GLU A 155 31.17 -1.04 -7.96
CA GLU A 155 32.43 -1.76 -7.71
C GLU A 155 32.32 -3.27 -7.97
N ARG A 156 31.11 -3.82 -7.95
CA ARG A 156 30.80 -5.24 -8.16
C ARG A 156 30.20 -5.52 -9.54
N GLY A 157 30.17 -4.52 -10.42
CA GLY A 157 29.64 -4.66 -11.78
C GLY A 157 28.11 -4.75 -11.87
N LEU A 158 27.40 -4.31 -10.82
CA LEU A 158 25.93 -4.26 -10.77
C LEU A 158 25.42 -2.90 -11.28
N SER A 159 24.15 -2.84 -11.67
CA SER A 159 23.53 -1.63 -12.19
C SER A 159 23.47 -0.51 -11.13
N PHE A 160 23.87 0.72 -11.50
CA PHE A 160 23.96 1.87 -10.59
C PHE A 160 23.57 3.21 -11.26
N PHE A 161 23.25 4.24 -10.46
CA PHE A 161 22.75 5.54 -10.96
C PHE A 161 23.95 6.39 -11.38
N SER A 162 24.09 6.72 -12.67
CA SER A 162 25.09 7.70 -13.12
C SER A 162 24.62 9.14 -12.88
N GLU A 163 25.49 9.99 -12.33
CA GLU A 163 25.18 11.39 -12.00
C GLU A 163 24.92 12.28 -13.25
N ASP A 164 25.33 11.84 -14.45
CA ASP A 164 25.24 12.61 -15.71
C ASP A 164 23.80 12.88 -16.20
N ARG A 165 22.79 12.23 -15.63
CA ARG A 165 21.38 12.48 -16.00
C ARG A 165 20.74 13.69 -15.28
N GLN A 166 21.47 14.38 -14.41
CA GLN A 166 20.93 15.48 -13.59
C GLN A 166 20.94 16.87 -14.26
N ALA A 167 21.57 17.06 -15.43
CA ALA A 167 21.68 18.38 -16.07
C ALA A 167 20.50 18.79 -16.98
N GLY A 168 19.43 17.99 -17.08
CA GLY A 168 18.33 18.28 -18.03
C GLY A 168 16.94 17.80 -17.63
N SER A 169 16.68 17.50 -16.35
CA SER A 169 15.37 17.01 -15.91
C SER A 169 14.56 18.13 -15.25
N PRO A 170 13.40 18.54 -15.80
CA PRO A 170 12.52 19.50 -15.14
C PRO A 170 12.03 18.90 -13.82
N SER A 171 12.01 19.74 -12.77
CA SER A 171 11.49 19.46 -11.42
C SER A 171 10.38 18.40 -11.36
N ARG A 172 10.60 17.28 -10.65
CA ARG A 172 9.67 16.15 -10.40
C ARG A 172 8.47 16.50 -9.51
N PHE A 173 7.97 17.72 -9.59
CA PHE A 173 6.68 18.13 -9.04
C PHE A 173 5.88 18.82 -10.13
N PRO A 174 5.02 18.09 -10.87
CA PRO A 174 3.93 18.75 -11.55
C PRO A 174 3.10 19.42 -10.45
N SER A 175 2.95 20.73 -10.54
CA SER A 175 1.93 21.47 -9.80
C SER A 175 0.61 20.72 -9.97
N ARG A 176 0.01 20.28 -8.85
CA ARG A 176 -1.33 19.71 -8.81
C ARG A 176 -2.29 20.59 -9.62
N ARG A 177 -2.64 20.17 -10.83
CA ARG A 177 -3.88 20.58 -11.48
C ARG A 177 -4.84 19.41 -11.39
N GLY A 178 -5.44 19.26 -10.21
CA GLY A 178 -6.74 18.62 -10.11
C GLY A 178 -7.81 19.55 -10.71
N ARG A 179 -8.98 18.99 -10.99
CA ARG A 179 -10.21 19.76 -11.28
C ARG A 179 -10.39 20.91 -10.28
N PRO A 180 -11.07 22.02 -10.65
CA PRO A 180 -11.28 23.14 -9.73
C PRO A 180 -12.09 22.66 -8.52
N GLY A 181 -11.46 22.59 -7.34
CA GLY A 181 -12.12 22.23 -6.08
C GLY A 181 -11.33 21.36 -5.09
N GLU A 182 -10.31 20.62 -5.54
CA GLU A 182 -9.47 19.78 -4.65
C GLU A 182 -8.05 20.34 -4.53
N SER A 183 -7.90 21.48 -3.87
CA SER A 183 -6.59 21.95 -3.43
C SER A 183 -6.26 21.33 -2.07
N VAL A 184 -5.52 20.22 -2.10
CA VAL A 184 -4.84 19.72 -0.89
C VAL A 184 -3.78 20.75 -0.50
N HIS A 185 -4.03 21.45 0.61
CA HIS A 185 -3.06 22.37 1.20
C HIS A 185 -1.96 21.56 1.88
N PHE A 186 -0.82 21.39 1.20
CA PHE A 186 0.42 21.05 1.91
C PHE A 186 0.96 22.31 2.59
N ARG A 187 1.18 22.28 3.90
CA ARG A 187 2.04 23.29 4.53
C ARG A 187 3.47 23.08 4.05
N ARG A 188 4.24 24.15 3.84
CA ARG A 188 5.64 24.11 3.34
C ARG A 188 6.51 23.11 4.13
N ALA A 189 6.34 23.04 5.45
CA ALA A 189 7.02 22.10 6.32
C ALA A 189 6.62 20.63 6.11
N GLU A 190 5.37 20.33 5.73
CA GLU A 190 4.92 18.97 5.42
C GLU A 190 5.49 18.49 4.08
N LYS A 191 5.50 19.38 3.08
CA LYS A 191 6.09 19.09 1.77
C LYS A 191 7.60 18.84 1.91
N GLU A 192 8.27 19.64 2.72
CA GLU A 192 9.71 19.53 2.98
C GLU A 192 10.08 18.30 3.84
N LEU A 193 9.21 17.86 4.76
CA LEU A 193 9.39 16.61 5.52
C LEU A 193 9.15 15.36 4.66
N LEU A 194 8.13 15.38 3.79
CA LEU A 194 7.87 14.31 2.81
C LEU A 194 9.03 14.18 1.80
N GLU A 195 9.51 15.31 1.27
CA GLU A 195 10.65 15.39 0.35
C GLU A 195 11.96 14.91 0.97
N LYS A 196 12.10 15.00 2.30
CA LYS A 196 13.27 14.52 3.06
C LYS A 196 13.12 13.08 3.57
N GLY A 197 12.04 12.38 3.22
CA GLY A 197 11.77 11.00 3.66
C GLY A 197 11.55 10.86 5.18
N GLY A 198 11.20 11.96 5.85
CA GLY A 198 10.95 11.98 7.30
C GLY A 198 9.53 11.57 7.65
N TYR A 199 9.33 11.04 8.86
CA TYR A 199 8.00 10.75 9.38
C TYR A 199 7.15 12.01 9.49
N SER A 200 6.00 12.02 8.83
CA SER A 200 4.98 13.06 8.96
C SER A 200 3.74 12.48 9.60
N TRP A 201 3.51 12.82 10.88
CA TRP A 201 2.32 12.37 11.62
C TRP A 201 1.02 12.85 10.95
N VAL A 202 1.04 14.00 10.25
CA VAL A 202 -0.12 14.48 9.48
C VAL A 202 -0.37 13.59 8.27
N ALA A 203 0.69 13.15 7.58
CA ALA A 203 0.56 12.22 6.46
C ALA A 203 0.11 10.82 6.94
N ASP A 204 0.60 10.36 8.09
CA ASP A 204 0.17 9.13 8.73
C ASP A 204 -1.33 9.15 9.07
N ILE A 205 -1.80 10.20 9.76
CA ILE A 205 -3.24 10.41 10.02
C ILE A 205 -4.01 10.44 8.70
N ARG A 206 -3.53 11.18 7.69
CA ARG A 206 -4.19 11.27 6.38
C ARG A 206 -4.38 9.88 5.74
N ASN A 207 -3.34 9.06 5.75
CA ASN A 207 -3.35 7.75 5.11
C ASN A 207 -4.23 6.77 5.87
N ARG A 208 -4.17 6.74 7.20
CA ARG A 208 -5.08 5.94 8.03
C ARG A 208 -6.54 6.36 7.83
N VAL A 209 -6.82 7.66 7.83
CA VAL A 209 -8.19 8.16 7.58
C VAL A 209 -8.65 7.83 6.16
N LEU A 210 -7.77 7.91 5.16
CA LEU A 210 -8.09 7.49 3.80
C LEU A 210 -8.42 5.99 3.74
N ILE A 211 -7.59 5.13 4.34
CA ILE A 211 -7.83 3.68 4.38
C ILE A 211 -9.16 3.37 5.07
N ALA A 212 -9.42 3.94 6.25
CA ALA A 212 -10.67 3.76 6.97
C ALA A 212 -11.86 4.24 6.13
N ARG A 213 -11.71 5.40 5.48
CA ARG A 213 -12.70 5.88 4.51
C ARG A 213 -12.93 4.85 3.43
N ARG A 214 -11.95 4.13 2.90
CA ARG A 214 -12.20 3.16 1.80
C ARG A 214 -12.76 1.82 2.29
N ALA A 215 -12.46 1.43 3.52
CA ALA A 215 -12.87 0.15 4.09
C ALA A 215 -14.27 0.17 4.75
N ALA A 216 -14.75 1.33 5.21
CA ALA A 216 -15.98 1.40 5.99
C ALA A 216 -17.28 1.11 5.20
N ARG A 217 -18.28 0.48 5.81
CA ARG A 217 -19.62 0.37 5.20
C ARG A 217 -20.50 1.58 5.46
N ASP A 218 -20.36 2.18 6.64
CA ASP A 218 -21.15 3.30 7.13
C ASP A 218 -20.32 4.14 8.12
N GLU A 219 -20.93 5.17 8.71
CA GLU A 219 -20.26 6.05 9.66
C GLU A 219 -19.80 5.32 10.94
N ALA A 220 -20.59 4.39 11.47
CA ALA A 220 -20.23 3.67 12.69
C ALA A 220 -19.03 2.75 12.44
N ASP A 221 -19.04 2.03 11.31
CA ASP A 221 -17.92 1.18 10.88
C ASP A 221 -16.67 2.03 10.57
N PHE A 222 -16.83 3.23 10.01
CA PHE A 222 -15.72 4.17 9.79
C PHE A 222 -15.02 4.56 11.09
N LEU A 223 -15.77 4.97 12.10
CA LEU A 223 -15.21 5.33 13.42
C LEU A 223 -14.57 4.11 14.10
N GLY A 224 -15.19 2.93 13.97
CA GLY A 224 -14.62 1.69 14.51
C GLY A 224 -13.30 1.30 13.84
N ILE A 225 -13.18 1.44 12.51
CA ILE A 225 -11.93 1.15 11.80
C ILE A 225 -10.84 2.15 12.19
N LEU A 226 -11.17 3.44 12.36
CA LEU A 226 -10.22 4.46 12.80
C LEU A 226 -9.62 4.12 14.17
N ASP A 227 -10.45 3.73 15.13
CA ASP A 227 -9.99 3.32 16.47
C ASP A 227 -9.02 2.13 16.37
N GLU A 228 -9.37 1.10 15.60
CA GLU A 228 -8.53 -0.09 15.42
C GLU A 228 -7.18 0.18 14.78
N ILE A 229 -7.11 1.16 13.87
CA ILE A 229 -5.85 1.58 13.23
C ILE A 229 -5.18 2.72 14.01
N GLY A 230 -5.57 2.98 15.25
CA GLY A 230 -4.89 3.91 16.17
C GLY A 230 -5.17 5.39 15.91
N ILE A 231 -6.38 5.73 15.46
CA ILE A 231 -6.87 7.10 15.32
C ILE A 231 -8.04 7.35 16.26
N GLU A 232 -7.82 8.24 17.22
CA GLU A 232 -8.88 8.82 18.06
C GLU A 232 -9.65 9.89 17.27
N VAL A 233 -10.98 9.87 17.39
CA VAL A 233 -11.87 10.88 16.80
C VAL A 233 -12.63 11.61 17.90
N SER A 234 -12.67 12.93 17.80
CA SER A 234 -13.48 13.78 18.67
C SER A 234 -14.15 14.88 17.85
N ASP A 235 -15.31 15.37 18.29
CA ASP A 235 -15.95 16.51 17.63
C ASP A 235 -15.09 17.78 17.76
N ALA A 236 -14.89 18.47 16.64
CA ALA A 236 -14.26 19.77 16.64
C ALA A 236 -15.26 20.83 17.12
N ALA A 237 -14.75 21.85 17.82
CA ALA A 237 -15.53 23.05 18.08
C ALA A 237 -16.06 23.62 16.75
N VAL A 238 -17.35 23.94 16.70
CA VAL A 238 -18.02 24.46 15.50
C VAL A 238 -17.33 25.75 15.05
N ARG A 239 -16.96 25.82 13.78
CA ARG A 239 -16.39 27.02 13.15
C ARG A 239 -17.15 27.33 11.88
N ASN A 240 -17.49 28.60 11.66
CA ASN A 240 -18.25 29.06 10.49
C ASN A 240 -19.57 28.28 10.27
N GLY A 241 -20.24 27.89 11.37
CA GLY A 241 -21.50 27.12 11.31
C GLY A 241 -21.36 25.66 10.89
N ALA A 242 -20.14 25.15 10.70
CA ALA A 242 -19.89 23.76 10.32
C ALA A 242 -19.26 22.96 11.47
N ALA A 243 -19.89 21.83 11.79
CA ALA A 243 -19.30 20.78 12.61
C ALA A 243 -18.25 20.03 11.78
N ASP A 244 -17.18 19.59 12.44
CA ASP A 244 -16.12 18.80 11.84
C ASP A 244 -15.54 17.83 12.88
N TRP A 245 -14.71 16.89 12.44
CA TRP A 245 -13.96 16.01 13.32
C TRP A 245 -12.54 16.50 13.57
N VAL A 246 -11.99 16.13 14.71
CA VAL A 246 -10.56 16.18 15.02
C VAL A 246 -10.06 14.74 15.09
N TYR A 247 -9.10 14.42 14.22
CA TYR A 247 -8.39 13.14 14.22
C TYR A 247 -7.09 13.28 15.03
N GLY A 248 -6.75 12.28 15.83
CA GLY A 248 -5.48 12.22 16.55
C GLY A 248 -4.90 10.83 16.61
N LEU A 249 -3.57 10.72 16.68
CA LEU A 249 -2.92 9.42 16.91
C LEU A 249 -3.15 8.99 18.37
N SER A 250 -3.62 7.75 18.57
CA SER A 250 -3.95 7.24 19.90
C SER A 250 -2.76 7.28 20.85
N GLY A 251 -2.96 7.75 22.08
CA GLY A 251 -1.90 7.87 23.08
C GLY A 251 -0.88 8.99 22.83
N GLU A 252 -1.01 9.75 21.73
CA GLU A 252 -0.14 10.88 21.41
C GLU A 252 -0.92 12.21 21.50
N GLY A 253 -1.33 12.59 22.71
CA GLY A 253 -2.33 13.64 22.99
C GLY A 253 -2.11 15.02 22.35
N ALA A 254 -0.90 15.34 21.86
CA ALA A 254 -0.61 16.60 21.16
C ALA A 254 -0.74 16.52 19.62
N ARG A 255 -0.83 15.33 19.02
CA ARG A 255 -0.86 15.15 17.56
C ARG A 255 -2.29 15.00 17.07
N ARG A 256 -2.98 16.15 17.02
CA ARG A 256 -4.39 16.24 16.62
C ARG A 256 -4.56 17.21 15.47
N ILE A 257 -5.45 16.91 14.53
CA ILE A 257 -5.72 17.73 13.36
C ILE A 257 -7.20 17.67 12.99
N ARG A 258 -7.79 18.85 12.74
CA ARG A 258 -9.15 19.00 12.22
C ARG A 258 -9.24 18.42 10.81
N GLY A 259 -10.32 17.72 10.49
CA GLY A 259 -10.49 16.99 9.22
C GLY A 259 -10.31 17.84 7.98
N GLU A 260 -10.92 19.03 7.94
CA GLU A 260 -10.75 19.96 6.80
C GLU A 260 -9.29 20.37 6.55
N ASN A 261 -8.43 20.34 7.59
CA ASN A 261 -7.01 20.66 7.46
C ASN A 261 -6.19 19.50 6.86
N LEU A 262 -6.72 18.27 6.84
CA LEU A 262 -6.13 17.16 6.07
C LEU A 262 -6.45 17.28 4.57
N GLY A 263 -7.56 17.96 4.26
CA GLY A 263 -8.13 18.18 2.94
C GLY A 263 -9.65 18.22 3.04
N THR A 264 -10.32 18.88 2.10
CA THR A 264 -11.78 19.07 2.11
C THR A 264 -12.56 17.76 2.15
N SER A 265 -12.04 16.69 1.53
CA SER A 265 -12.66 15.36 1.52
C SER A 265 -12.55 14.61 2.84
N PHE A 266 -11.74 15.07 3.79
CA PHE A 266 -11.54 14.45 5.11
C PHE A 266 -12.42 15.09 6.20
N GLY A 267 -13.13 16.18 5.89
CA GLY A 267 -14.06 16.81 6.80
C GLY A 267 -15.31 15.95 7.04
N GLN A 268 -15.87 16.02 8.25
CA GLN A 268 -17.00 15.20 8.72
C GLN A 268 -18.15 15.15 7.70
N ARG A 269 -18.57 16.31 7.18
CA ARG A 269 -19.69 16.40 6.23
C ARG A 269 -19.39 15.67 4.91
N ALA A 270 -18.17 15.83 4.39
CA ALA A 270 -17.76 15.18 3.13
C ALA A 270 -17.70 13.66 3.30
N VAL A 271 -17.12 13.19 4.41
CA VAL A 271 -17.05 11.76 4.74
C VAL A 271 -18.45 11.16 4.89
N ARG A 272 -19.34 11.79 5.67
CA ARG A 272 -20.73 11.33 5.82
C ARG A 272 -21.46 11.24 4.48
N GLN A 273 -21.33 12.26 3.65
CA GLN A 273 -21.97 12.28 2.33
C GLN A 273 -21.44 11.15 1.43
N GLU A 274 -20.12 10.91 1.41
CA GLU A 274 -19.53 9.83 0.64
C GLU A 274 -20.02 8.45 1.13
N LEU A 275 -20.00 8.22 2.45
CA LEU A 275 -20.44 6.97 3.06
C LEU A 275 -21.92 6.69 2.76
N ALA A 276 -22.77 7.72 2.75
CA ALA A 276 -24.19 7.58 2.45
C ALA A 276 -24.47 7.26 0.97
N LEU A 277 -23.64 7.74 0.04
CA LEU A 277 -23.88 7.61 -1.41
C LEU A 277 -23.30 6.33 -2.02
N ARG A 278 -22.36 5.67 -1.34
CA ARG A 278 -21.65 4.52 -1.90
C ARG A 278 -22.25 3.19 -1.47
N SER A 279 -22.01 2.17 -2.29
CA SER A 279 -22.31 0.78 -1.91
C SER A 279 -21.25 0.23 -0.96
N ALA A 280 -21.59 -0.85 -0.23
CA ALA A 280 -20.66 -1.53 0.67
C ALA A 280 -19.35 -1.89 -0.06
N PRO A 281 -18.18 -1.54 0.49
CA PRO A 281 -16.89 -1.84 -0.12
C PRO A 281 -16.66 -3.35 -0.21
N ARG A 282 -16.16 -3.80 -1.37
CA ARG A 282 -15.71 -5.19 -1.54
C ARG A 282 -14.36 -5.35 -0.85
N LYS A 283 -14.11 -6.53 -0.26
CA LYS A 283 -12.84 -6.85 0.40
C LYS A 283 -12.45 -5.88 1.54
N ALA A 284 -13.43 -5.20 2.12
CA ALA A 284 -13.25 -4.30 3.26
C ALA A 284 -12.48 -4.94 4.42
N ASP A 285 -12.79 -6.19 4.76
CA ASP A 285 -12.14 -6.92 5.85
C ASP A 285 -10.66 -7.20 5.57
N VAL A 286 -10.30 -7.43 4.30
CA VAL A 286 -8.89 -7.60 3.88
C VAL A 286 -8.14 -6.29 4.04
N VAL A 287 -8.70 -5.18 3.55
CA VAL A 287 -8.11 -3.83 3.70
C VAL A 287 -7.94 -3.46 5.17
N ARG A 288 -8.95 -3.72 6.01
CA ARG A 288 -8.91 -3.50 7.46
C ARG A 288 -7.81 -4.33 8.11
N GLU A 289 -7.68 -5.60 7.74
CA GLU A 289 -6.66 -6.49 8.30
C GLU A 289 -5.23 -6.10 7.91
N ILE A 290 -4.99 -5.70 6.65
CA ILE A 290 -3.69 -5.18 6.22
C ILE A 290 -3.32 -3.95 7.04
N ALA A 291 -4.25 -2.99 7.16
CA ALA A 291 -4.02 -1.76 7.92
C ALA A 291 -3.75 -2.02 9.40
N ARG A 292 -4.53 -2.90 10.05
CA ARG A 292 -4.29 -3.31 11.44
C ARG A 292 -2.91 -3.92 11.63
N ASN A 293 -2.52 -4.83 10.74
CA ASN A 293 -1.21 -5.47 10.82
C ASN A 293 -0.08 -4.47 10.59
N ALA A 294 -0.21 -3.58 9.61
CA ALA A 294 0.76 -2.52 9.35
C ALA A 294 0.94 -1.60 10.56
N VAL A 295 -0.14 -1.20 11.24
CA VAL A 295 -0.06 -0.43 12.50
C VAL A 295 0.63 -1.24 13.60
N LYS A 296 0.24 -2.51 13.78
CA LYS A 296 0.79 -3.40 14.81
C LYS A 296 2.31 -3.59 14.67
N VAL A 297 2.83 -3.65 13.45
CA VAL A 297 4.26 -3.80 13.18
C VAL A 297 4.98 -2.46 12.93
N GLY A 298 4.27 -1.33 13.00
CA GLY A 298 4.84 0.00 12.73
C GLY A 298 5.22 0.25 11.27
N SER A 299 4.65 -0.49 10.32
CA SER A 299 4.92 -0.35 8.88
C SER A 299 4.13 0.81 8.26
N LEU A 300 4.69 2.02 8.34
CA LEU A 300 4.14 3.19 7.67
C LEU A 300 4.18 3.07 6.15
N GLN A 301 5.15 2.34 5.60
CA GLN A 301 5.22 2.09 4.17
C GLN A 301 4.01 1.32 3.68
N ASP A 302 3.61 0.26 4.38
CA ASP A 302 2.49 -0.57 3.95
C ASP A 302 1.17 0.22 4.07
N LEU A 303 1.06 1.08 5.11
CA LEU A 303 -0.03 2.06 5.18
C LEU A 303 -0.02 3.08 4.03
N ASN A 304 1.15 3.58 3.63
CA ASN A 304 1.26 4.51 2.51
C ASN A 304 0.93 3.83 1.18
N ALA A 305 1.49 2.66 0.90
CA ALA A 305 1.24 1.88 -0.31
C ALA A 305 -0.24 1.50 -0.42
N LEU A 306 -0.85 1.05 0.69
CA LEU A 306 -2.29 0.76 0.74
C LEU A 306 -3.12 2.02 0.47
N ALA A 307 -2.79 3.14 1.10
CA ALA A 307 -3.49 4.41 0.91
C ALA A 307 -3.40 4.90 -0.54
N ASP A 308 -2.20 4.89 -1.13
CA ASP A 308 -1.95 5.34 -2.50
C ASP A 308 -2.66 4.45 -3.53
N ALA A 309 -2.56 3.12 -3.38
CA ALA A 309 -3.26 2.17 -4.25
C ALA A 309 -4.79 2.36 -4.19
N LEU A 310 -5.36 2.47 -2.99
CA LEU A 310 -6.80 2.68 -2.83
C LEU A 310 -7.27 4.04 -3.39
N ASP A 311 -6.46 5.09 -3.30
CA ASP A 311 -6.78 6.38 -3.92
C ASP A 311 -6.73 6.29 -5.44
N ALA A 312 -5.70 5.67 -5.99
CA ALA A 312 -5.54 5.45 -7.43
C ALA A 312 -6.73 4.65 -7.99
N PHE A 313 -7.09 3.53 -7.35
CA PHE A 313 -8.23 2.73 -7.78
C PHE A 313 -9.54 3.50 -7.75
N SER A 314 -9.74 4.34 -6.74
CA SER A 314 -10.93 5.18 -6.70
C SER A 314 -10.95 6.24 -7.79
N ARG A 315 -9.81 6.88 -8.08
CA ARG A 315 -9.73 7.93 -9.11
C ARG A 315 -10.04 7.38 -10.49
N GLU A 316 -9.52 6.19 -10.77
CA GLU A 316 -9.67 5.51 -12.05
C GLU A 316 -10.93 4.64 -12.15
N GLY A 317 -11.68 4.48 -11.05
CA GLY A 317 -12.90 3.67 -11.01
C GLY A 317 -12.66 2.14 -11.09
N ILE A 318 -11.48 1.70 -10.67
CA ILE A 318 -11.02 0.30 -10.69
C ILE A 318 -11.70 -0.50 -9.58
N ARG A 319 -12.27 -1.65 -9.93
CA ARG A 319 -13.01 -2.52 -8.99
C ARG A 319 -12.56 -3.98 -9.03
N SER A 320 -11.58 -4.29 -9.88
CA SER A 320 -10.99 -5.61 -10.06
C SER A 320 -9.62 -5.50 -10.72
N ILE A 321 -8.82 -6.57 -10.64
CA ILE A 321 -7.51 -6.65 -11.32
C ILE A 321 -7.68 -6.44 -12.82
N ALA A 322 -8.68 -7.08 -13.43
CA ALA A 322 -9.00 -6.88 -14.85
C ALA A 322 -9.36 -5.42 -15.22
N ASP A 323 -10.03 -4.67 -14.34
CA ASP A 323 -10.29 -3.24 -14.60
C ASP A 323 -8.97 -2.43 -14.56
N CYS A 324 -8.03 -2.82 -13.69
CA CYS A 324 -6.72 -2.21 -13.56
C CYS A 324 -5.87 -2.45 -14.81
N GLU A 325 -5.79 -3.69 -15.29
CA GLU A 325 -5.10 -4.05 -16.53
C GLU A 325 -5.65 -3.33 -17.75
N ALA A 326 -6.99 -3.26 -17.87
CA ALA A 326 -7.62 -2.51 -18.96
C ALA A 326 -7.25 -1.03 -18.92
N ARG A 327 -7.09 -0.45 -17.73
CA ARG A 327 -6.70 0.95 -17.57
C ARG A 327 -5.22 1.18 -17.88
N ILE A 328 -4.35 0.27 -17.46
CA ILE A 328 -2.92 0.23 -17.81
C ILE A 328 -2.75 0.20 -19.33
N ALA A 329 -3.42 -0.72 -20.02
CA ALA A 329 -3.37 -0.83 -21.48
C ALA A 329 -3.87 0.46 -22.18
N ALA A 330 -4.91 1.11 -21.63
CA ALA A 330 -5.39 2.39 -22.15
C ALA A 330 -4.38 3.54 -21.95
N MET A 331 -3.63 3.54 -20.83
CA MET A 331 -2.58 4.53 -20.57
C MET A 331 -1.37 4.31 -21.50
N GLU A 332 -0.98 3.06 -21.72
CA GLU A 332 0.07 2.68 -22.67
C GLU A 332 -0.28 3.13 -24.11
N ALA A 333 -1.48 2.80 -24.59
CA ALA A 333 -1.96 3.24 -25.90
C ALA A 333 -2.05 4.77 -26.03
N GLY A 334 -2.26 5.47 -24.91
CA GLY A 334 -2.27 6.92 -24.83
C GLY A 334 -0.90 7.57 -24.64
N GLY A 335 0.17 6.80 -24.46
CA GLY A 335 1.54 7.28 -24.23
C GLY A 335 1.79 7.88 -22.84
N ASP A 336 0.91 7.64 -21.86
CA ASP A 336 1.09 8.05 -20.46
C ASP A 336 1.83 6.96 -19.67
N TYR A 337 3.09 6.75 -20.03
CA TYR A 337 3.91 5.68 -19.45
C TYR A 337 4.16 5.85 -17.95
N GLU A 338 4.24 7.08 -17.45
CA GLU A 338 4.48 7.36 -16.03
C GLU A 338 3.27 6.97 -15.16
N SER A 339 2.04 7.31 -15.59
CA SER A 339 0.84 6.89 -14.86
C SER A 339 0.58 5.40 -15.00
N MET A 340 0.92 4.82 -16.15
CA MET A 340 0.84 3.39 -16.39
C MET A 340 1.73 2.60 -15.43
N GLU A 341 3.01 2.95 -15.32
CA GLU A 341 3.99 2.26 -14.46
C GLU A 341 3.55 2.31 -12.98
N ARG A 342 3.13 3.48 -12.49
CA ARG A 342 2.59 3.61 -11.12
C ARG A 342 1.35 2.76 -10.90
N LEU A 343 0.43 2.71 -11.87
CA LEU A 343 -0.79 1.93 -11.72
C LEU A 343 -0.50 0.42 -11.76
N ALA A 344 0.53 0.00 -12.51
CA ALA A 344 1.04 -1.38 -12.50
C ALA A 344 1.63 -1.75 -11.13
N GLU A 345 2.43 -0.88 -10.52
CA GLU A 345 2.93 -1.09 -9.15
C GLU A 345 1.77 -1.28 -8.14
N TYR A 346 0.72 -0.48 -8.25
CA TYR A 346 -0.47 -0.62 -7.39
C TYR A 346 -1.26 -1.89 -7.69
N ARG A 347 -1.34 -2.33 -8.97
CA ARG A 347 -1.94 -3.61 -9.34
C ARG A 347 -1.23 -4.76 -8.63
N ASP A 348 0.09 -4.82 -8.71
CA ASP A 348 0.91 -5.90 -8.13
C ASP A 348 0.71 -5.94 -6.61
N TYR A 349 0.80 -4.78 -5.96
CA TYR A 349 0.49 -4.65 -4.55
C TYR A 349 -0.94 -5.16 -4.21
N ALA A 350 -1.93 -4.83 -5.03
CA ALA A 350 -3.31 -5.25 -4.79
C ALA A 350 -3.56 -6.74 -5.03
N GLU A 351 -2.81 -7.35 -5.95
CA GLU A 351 -2.83 -8.79 -6.20
C GLU A 351 -2.16 -9.54 -5.04
N GLU A 352 -0.92 -9.17 -4.68
CA GLU A 352 -0.16 -9.73 -3.56
C GLU A 352 -0.97 -9.71 -2.26
N LYS A 353 -1.62 -8.57 -1.96
CA LYS A 353 -2.39 -8.37 -0.73
C LYS A 353 -3.85 -8.81 -0.83
N GLY A 354 -4.31 -9.24 -2.00
CA GLY A 354 -5.70 -9.68 -2.24
C GLY A 354 -6.76 -8.57 -2.01
N ILE A 355 -6.39 -7.32 -2.28
CA ILE A 355 -7.21 -6.11 -2.06
C ILE A 355 -8.36 -6.05 -3.08
N LEU A 356 -8.12 -6.48 -4.32
CA LEU A 356 -9.10 -6.50 -5.39
C LEU A 356 -9.49 -7.92 -5.79
N PRO A 357 -10.74 -8.16 -6.23
CA PRO A 357 -11.10 -9.41 -6.89
C PRO A 357 -10.49 -9.48 -8.29
N GLN A 358 -10.25 -10.69 -8.80
CA GLN A 358 -9.71 -10.90 -10.14
C GLN A 358 -10.59 -10.30 -11.26
N HIS A 359 -11.90 -10.52 -11.16
CA HIS A 359 -12.88 -9.95 -12.09
C HIS A 359 -14.01 -9.23 -11.35
N SER A 360 -14.53 -8.17 -11.96
CA SER A 360 -15.75 -7.54 -11.49
C SER A 360 -16.91 -8.52 -11.65
N ALA A 361 -17.72 -8.71 -10.59
CA ALA A 361 -18.92 -9.52 -10.69
C ALA A 361 -19.77 -9.01 -11.87
N ARG A 362 -19.85 -9.82 -12.94
CA ARG A 362 -20.64 -9.53 -14.14
C ARG A 362 -22.03 -9.14 -13.65
N LYS A 363 -22.52 -7.93 -14.00
CA LYS A 363 -23.96 -7.68 -13.94
C LYS A 363 -24.56 -8.83 -14.75
N ARG A 364 -25.29 -9.74 -14.10
CA ARG A 364 -26.20 -10.65 -14.82
C ARG A 364 -27.01 -9.70 -15.70
N ARG A 365 -26.74 -9.73 -17.00
CA ARG A 365 -27.58 -9.05 -17.98
C ARG A 365 -28.95 -9.63 -17.66
N ARG A 366 -29.87 -8.79 -17.16
CA ARG A 366 -31.28 -9.18 -17.19
C ARG A 366 -31.50 -9.47 -18.67
N VAL A 367 -31.64 -10.75 -18.99
CA VAL A 367 -32.25 -11.15 -20.24
C VAL A 367 -33.56 -10.37 -20.21
N ALA A 368 -33.69 -9.40 -21.11
CA ALA A 368 -34.99 -8.79 -21.34
C ALA A 368 -35.94 -9.98 -21.56
N PRO A 369 -37.17 -9.97 -21.01
CA PRO A 369 -38.15 -10.92 -21.49
C PRO A 369 -38.27 -10.63 -22.98
N ASP A 370 -37.62 -11.44 -23.81
CA ASP A 370 -37.83 -11.39 -25.25
C ASP A 370 -39.31 -11.73 -25.42
N ASP A 371 -39.98 -10.85 -26.18
CA ASP A 371 -41.35 -10.99 -26.63
C ASP A 371 -41.57 -12.37 -27.26
N GLU A 372 -41.95 -13.37 -26.46
CA GLU A 372 -42.68 -14.53 -26.93
C GLU A 372 -44.09 -14.05 -27.31
N HIS A 373 -44.25 -13.30 -28.41
CA HIS A 373 -45.51 -13.16 -29.14
C HIS A 373 -45.29 -12.54 -30.53
N ALA A 374 -44.50 -13.20 -31.38
CA ALA A 374 -44.75 -13.23 -32.83
C ALA A 374 -43.66 -14.06 -33.54
N MET A 375 -43.99 -15.29 -33.93
CA MET A 375 -43.81 -15.79 -35.30
C MET A 375 -44.25 -17.25 -35.42
N THR A 376 -45.45 -17.40 -35.99
CA THR A 376 -45.71 -18.28 -37.13
C THR A 376 -45.19 -19.72 -37.07
N LYS A 377 -45.91 -20.59 -36.35
CA LYS A 377 -45.90 -22.03 -36.67
C LYS A 377 -46.72 -22.28 -37.95
N ARG A 378 -46.00 -22.39 -39.07
CA ARG A 378 -46.40 -23.21 -40.22
C ARG A 378 -46.60 -24.65 -39.74
N GLY A 379 -47.79 -25.20 -39.94
CA GLY A 379 -48.14 -26.56 -39.51
C GLY A 379 -47.57 -27.67 -40.39
N PRO A 380 -47.73 -28.93 -39.97
CA PRO A 380 -47.74 -30.07 -40.88
C PRO A 380 -49.15 -30.69 -41.00
N ARG A 381 -49.35 -31.26 -42.19
CA ARG A 381 -50.56 -31.93 -42.70
C ARG A 381 -50.94 -33.18 -41.90
N GLY A 382 -52.24 -33.42 -41.81
CA GLY A 382 -52.93 -34.66 -41.42
C GLY A 382 -54.29 -34.25 -40.86
N GLY A 383 -55.45 -34.50 -41.47
CA GLY A 383 -55.95 -35.70 -42.14
C GLY A 383 -57.21 -36.12 -41.36
N ALA A 384 -58.32 -36.34 -42.08
CA ALA A 384 -59.67 -36.79 -41.63
C ALA A 384 -60.78 -35.71 -41.55
N PRO A 385 -62.05 -36.07 -41.86
CA PRO A 385 -62.82 -35.32 -42.87
C PRO A 385 -64.25 -34.89 -42.46
N ARG A 386 -64.88 -34.16 -43.40
CA ARG A 386 -66.34 -33.96 -43.62
C ARG A 386 -67.09 -33.05 -42.62
N GLN A 387 -67.56 -31.91 -43.15
CA GLN A 387 -68.99 -31.68 -43.44
C GLN A 387 -69.16 -30.41 -44.32
N HIS A 388 -69.90 -30.56 -45.42
CA HIS A 388 -70.49 -29.52 -46.28
C HIS A 388 -71.88 -29.12 -45.72
N PRO A 389 -72.62 -28.13 -46.27
CA PRO A 389 -72.32 -26.79 -46.82
C PRO A 389 -73.39 -25.79 -46.22
N PRO A 390 -73.92 -24.71 -46.88
CA PRO A 390 -73.53 -24.00 -48.10
C PRO A 390 -73.61 -22.44 -48.06
N SER A 391 -73.01 -21.86 -49.10
CA SER A 391 -73.53 -20.80 -49.98
C SER A 391 -73.56 -19.32 -49.60
N GLN A 392 -73.35 -18.56 -50.68
CA GLN A 392 -73.64 -17.15 -50.94
C GLN A 392 -72.50 -16.21 -50.52
N GLY A 393 -71.98 -15.33 -51.38
CA GLY A 393 -72.43 -14.90 -52.70
C GLY A 393 -72.01 -13.44 -52.87
N GLY A 394 -71.70 -13.03 -54.10
CA GLY A 394 -71.60 -11.62 -54.49
C GLY A 394 -70.23 -10.98 -54.20
N ARG A 395 -69.43 -10.69 -55.23
CA ARG A 395 -69.56 -9.51 -56.13
C ARG A 395 -69.31 -8.18 -55.43
N ASN A 396 -68.14 -7.62 -55.78
CA ASN A 396 -67.91 -6.29 -56.34
C ASN A 396 -66.76 -5.59 -55.60
N ARG A 397 -65.64 -5.29 -56.26
CA ARG A 397 -65.39 -4.39 -57.40
C ARG A 397 -65.28 -2.94 -56.90
N ASP A 398 -64.13 -2.36 -57.26
CA ASP A 398 -63.81 -0.93 -57.31
C ASP A 398 -63.62 -0.26 -55.93
N GLU A 399 -62.62 0.59 -55.67
CA GLU A 399 -61.94 1.59 -56.50
C GLU A 399 -60.62 1.96 -55.80
N ARG A 400 -59.48 1.93 -56.51
CA ARG A 400 -58.62 3.10 -56.82
C ARG A 400 -58.66 4.26 -55.82
N GLY A 401 -57.48 4.69 -55.37
CA GLY A 401 -57.27 6.12 -55.15
C GLY A 401 -56.17 6.54 -54.20
N ARG A 402 -54.92 6.45 -54.69
CA ARG A 402 -53.73 7.23 -54.29
C ARG A 402 -53.03 6.89 -52.99
#